data_AF-A0A961GV62-F1
#
_entry.id   AF-A0A961GV62-F1
#
_cell.length_a   1.000
_cell.length_b   1.000
_cell.length_c   1.000
_cell.angle_alpha   90.00
_cell.angle_beta   90.00
_cell.angle_gamma   90.00
#
_symmetry.space_group_name_H-M   'P 1'
#
loop_
_entity.id
_entity.type
_entity.pdbx_description
1 polymer ?
#
loop_
_entity_poly.entity_id
_entity_poly.type
_entity_poly.pdbx_seq_one_letter_code
_entity_poly.pdbx_strand_id
1 'polypeptide(L)'
;MALPPFDPDRDIPDLADSSQLPEHLAVEVDHLAGRDERWADAAAGLHPALRARALICTGRPSEAAELLAHTDDASTWSTQELAAAVWSVSRVHVEGLAEQLMGTVDSLRADFLCIDGTPLTPVESLRGHLAVARGDLRTAIAHFGAAVATGDARAPLWGARARLELARAEITAAHCSTAAGATAHLGAARRALVSARTFFAAGGSLHLLGEADRALQACAGRPHEGTRPPTDSTSGRPTDHTGGDPRGGAAPQPASGHLLHTSGGAGTARGSWVVGFGIQPSVEVPDRLGLHAVAELLRRPGAAIPAVLLEHRVAQRPARCATSRGPEDPDEPRTVLLDGLSAAFSTVGPDSVDLDALTTGDLAEVLRDDRARSRVSKLLRRTISSLHEDHRVLAEHLSATVSTGHVCAYEPSPGVRWFL
;
A
#
# COMPACT_ATOMS: atom_id res chain seq x y z
N MET A 1 -31.91 -18.65 -9.83
CA MET A 1 -30.87 -18.94 -8.83
C MET A 1 -30.37 -17.58 -8.34
N ALA A 2 -30.53 -17.24 -7.06
CA ALA A 2 -30.07 -15.94 -6.56
C ALA A 2 -28.54 -15.92 -6.55
N LEU A 3 -27.93 -14.84 -7.05
CA LEU A 3 -26.49 -14.63 -6.93
C LEU A 3 -26.13 -14.54 -5.44
N PRO A 4 -24.95 -15.04 -5.03
CA PRO A 4 -24.49 -14.82 -3.67
C PRO A 4 -24.42 -13.30 -3.39
N PRO A 5 -24.74 -12.85 -2.17
CA PRO A 5 -24.62 -11.45 -1.82
C PRO A 5 -23.17 -10.99 -2.00
N PHE A 6 -22.99 -9.83 -2.64
CA PHE A 6 -21.70 -9.18 -2.79
C PHE A 6 -21.12 -8.91 -1.40
N ASP A 7 -19.89 -9.36 -1.17
CA ASP A 7 -19.17 -9.15 0.09
C ASP A 7 -17.97 -8.25 -0.18
N PRO A 8 -18.03 -6.93 0.15
CA PRO A 8 -16.95 -6.00 -0.12
C PRO A 8 -15.63 -6.35 0.58
N ASP A 9 -15.64 -7.25 1.58
CA ASP A 9 -14.41 -7.72 2.23
C ASP A 9 -13.76 -8.89 1.46
N ARG A 10 -14.47 -9.55 0.54
CA ARG A 10 -13.98 -10.69 -0.25
C ARG A 10 -13.88 -10.39 -1.74
N ASP A 11 -14.78 -9.55 -2.23
CA ASP A 11 -14.88 -9.15 -3.61
C ASP A 11 -14.09 -7.87 -3.84
N ILE A 12 -13.41 -7.80 -4.99
CA ILE A 12 -12.60 -6.63 -5.35
C ILE A 12 -13.53 -5.63 -6.05
N PRO A 13 -13.80 -4.44 -5.49
CA PRO A 13 -14.76 -3.50 -6.07
C PRO A 13 -14.45 -3.11 -7.52
N ASP A 14 -13.15 -2.99 -7.85
CA ASP A 14 -12.68 -2.70 -9.21
C ASP A 14 -13.03 -3.79 -10.23
N LEU A 15 -13.20 -5.05 -9.80
CA LEU A 15 -13.53 -6.19 -10.66
C LEU A 15 -15.01 -6.59 -10.63
N ALA A 16 -15.79 -6.03 -9.71
CA ALA A 16 -17.19 -6.36 -9.54
C ALA A 16 -18.04 -5.76 -10.68
N ASP A 17 -18.86 -6.59 -11.31
CA ASP A 17 -19.85 -6.15 -12.29
C ASP A 17 -21.05 -5.53 -11.56
N SER A 18 -21.01 -4.21 -11.38
CA SER A 18 -22.05 -3.46 -10.68
C SER A 18 -23.38 -3.40 -11.44
N SER A 19 -23.45 -3.85 -12.70
CA SER A 19 -24.72 -3.93 -13.44
C SER A 19 -25.65 -5.05 -12.95
N GLN A 20 -25.11 -6.02 -12.21
CA GLN A 20 -25.86 -7.14 -11.65
C GLN A 20 -26.28 -6.91 -10.20
N LEU A 21 -25.87 -5.79 -9.60
CA LEU A 21 -26.18 -5.44 -8.22
C LEU A 21 -27.46 -4.60 -8.15
N PRO A 22 -28.20 -4.65 -7.03
CA PRO A 22 -29.20 -3.64 -6.71
C PRO A 22 -28.60 -2.23 -6.82
N GLU A 23 -29.40 -1.26 -7.30
CA GLU A 23 -28.94 0.10 -7.61
C GLU A 23 -28.17 0.74 -6.44
N HIS A 24 -28.68 0.60 -5.21
CA HIS A 24 -28.02 1.10 -4.01
C HIS A 24 -26.63 0.49 -3.82
N LEU A 25 -26.46 -0.83 -3.94
CA LEU A 25 -25.13 -1.46 -3.84
C LEU A 25 -24.23 -1.09 -5.02
N ALA A 26 -24.78 -0.99 -6.22
CA ALA A 26 -24.04 -0.64 -7.43
C ALA A 26 -23.37 0.74 -7.31
N VAL A 27 -24.08 1.73 -6.75
CA VAL A 27 -23.54 3.07 -6.48
C VAL A 27 -22.36 3.02 -5.51
N GLU A 28 -22.43 2.19 -4.47
CA GLU A 28 -21.34 2.09 -3.49
C GLU A 28 -20.10 1.39 -4.06
N VAL A 29 -20.32 0.28 -4.77
CA VAL A 29 -19.24 -0.47 -5.41
C VAL A 29 -18.51 0.38 -6.44
N ASP A 30 -19.26 1.15 -7.24
CA ASP A 30 -18.64 2.07 -8.19
C ASP A 30 -17.94 3.24 -7.53
N HIS A 31 -18.47 3.78 -6.44
CA HIS A 31 -17.76 4.80 -5.68
C HIS A 31 -16.39 4.29 -5.19
N LEU A 32 -16.35 3.07 -4.64
CA LEU A 32 -15.10 2.45 -4.20
C LEU A 32 -14.14 2.16 -5.36
N ALA A 33 -14.68 1.85 -6.54
CA ALA A 33 -13.92 1.59 -7.76
C ALA A 33 -13.62 2.86 -8.60
N GLY A 34 -14.08 4.04 -8.18
CA GLY A 34 -13.91 5.29 -8.93
C GLY A 34 -14.66 5.36 -10.25
N ARG A 35 -15.80 4.68 -10.38
CA ARG A 35 -16.67 4.67 -11.56
C ARG A 35 -17.90 5.58 -11.37
N ASP A 36 -17.68 6.77 -10.82
CA ASP A 36 -18.74 7.70 -10.42
C ASP A 36 -19.44 8.40 -11.61
N GLU A 37 -18.85 8.41 -12.81
CA GLU A 37 -19.36 9.15 -13.99
C GLU A 37 -20.82 8.84 -14.31
N ARG A 38 -21.20 7.55 -14.33
CA ARG A 38 -22.58 7.14 -14.64
C ARG A 38 -23.60 7.63 -13.62
N TRP A 39 -23.17 7.93 -12.40
CA TRP A 39 -24.04 8.36 -11.30
C TRP A 39 -24.14 9.88 -11.20
N ALA A 40 -23.11 10.61 -11.64
CA ALA A 40 -23.14 12.07 -11.72
C ALA A 40 -24.21 12.56 -12.72
N ASP A 41 -24.34 11.85 -13.84
CA ASP A 41 -25.29 12.14 -14.92
C ASP A 41 -26.54 11.23 -14.89
N ALA A 42 -26.75 10.47 -13.80
CA ALA A 42 -27.90 9.59 -13.67
C ALA A 42 -29.23 10.37 -13.81
N ALA A 43 -30.21 9.68 -14.38
CA ALA A 43 -31.54 10.22 -14.64
C ALA A 43 -32.26 10.65 -13.34
N ALA A 44 -33.35 11.42 -13.50
CA ALA A 44 -34.26 11.77 -12.42
C ALA A 44 -34.80 10.50 -11.74
N GLY A 45 -34.27 10.20 -10.55
CA GLY A 45 -34.58 8.96 -9.81
C GLY A 45 -33.54 8.63 -8.73
N LEU A 46 -32.26 8.92 -9.00
CA LEU A 46 -31.21 8.75 -8.00
C LEU A 46 -31.35 9.81 -6.90
N HIS A 47 -31.27 9.40 -5.64
CA HIS A 47 -31.37 10.32 -4.51
C HIS A 47 -30.29 11.42 -4.58
N PRO A 48 -30.62 12.69 -4.30
CA PRO A 48 -29.69 13.81 -4.41
C PRO A 48 -28.34 13.61 -3.69
N ALA A 49 -28.34 12.98 -2.50
CA ALA A 49 -27.13 12.70 -1.74
C ALA A 49 -26.13 11.78 -2.47
N LEU A 50 -26.63 10.72 -3.13
CA LEU A 50 -25.80 9.78 -3.88
C LEU A 50 -25.21 10.46 -5.12
N ARG A 51 -26.04 11.24 -5.81
CA ARG A 51 -25.60 12.01 -6.98
C ARG A 51 -24.61 13.12 -6.61
N ALA A 52 -24.78 13.78 -5.47
CA ALA A 52 -23.84 14.79 -4.97
C ALA A 52 -22.45 14.20 -4.74
N ARG A 53 -22.37 12.99 -4.15
CA ARG A 53 -21.10 12.27 -3.98
C ARG A 53 -20.42 11.99 -5.33
N ALA A 54 -21.19 11.51 -6.31
CA ALA A 54 -20.67 11.24 -7.64
C ALA A 54 -20.17 12.52 -8.34
N LEU A 55 -20.95 13.61 -8.26
CA LEU A 55 -20.55 14.93 -8.79
C LEU A 55 -19.22 15.40 -8.20
N ILE A 56 -19.01 15.27 -6.89
CA ILE A 56 -17.73 15.62 -6.24
C ILE A 56 -16.58 14.77 -6.79
N CYS A 57 -16.75 13.45 -6.90
CA CYS A 57 -15.71 12.55 -7.44
C CYS A 57 -15.36 12.88 -8.90
N THR A 58 -16.32 13.34 -9.69
CA THR A 58 -16.13 13.77 -11.09
C THR A 58 -15.65 15.22 -11.23
N GLY A 59 -15.31 15.90 -10.13
CA GLY A 59 -14.78 17.27 -10.17
C GLY A 59 -15.83 18.37 -10.37
N ARG A 60 -17.09 18.11 -10.01
CA ARG A 60 -18.22 19.06 -10.09
C ARG A 60 -18.77 19.44 -8.69
N PRO A 61 -17.94 19.95 -7.75
CA PRO A 61 -18.36 20.20 -6.37
C PRO A 61 -19.42 21.30 -6.24
N SER A 62 -19.42 22.31 -7.11
CA SER A 62 -20.43 23.39 -7.05
C SER A 62 -21.84 22.87 -7.32
N GLU A 63 -21.99 21.99 -8.32
CA GLU A 63 -23.28 21.36 -8.64
C GLU A 63 -23.73 20.42 -7.51
N ALA A 64 -22.79 19.73 -6.87
CA ALA A 64 -23.09 18.91 -5.69
C ALA A 64 -23.61 19.77 -4.52
N ALA A 65 -23.02 20.94 -4.28
CA ALA A 65 -23.46 21.86 -3.23
C ALA A 65 -24.87 22.40 -3.51
N GLU A 66 -25.13 22.83 -4.75
CA GLU A 66 -26.47 23.25 -5.19
C GLU A 66 -27.48 22.13 -5.02
N LEU A 67 -27.14 20.91 -5.42
CA LEU A 67 -28.02 19.75 -5.28
C LEU A 67 -28.37 19.46 -3.81
N LEU A 68 -27.37 19.51 -2.92
CA LEU A 68 -27.57 19.29 -1.49
C LEU A 68 -28.36 20.41 -0.81
N ALA A 69 -28.22 21.66 -1.26
CA ALA A 69 -28.96 22.80 -0.71
C ALA A 69 -30.49 22.69 -0.90
N HIS A 70 -30.94 21.86 -1.84
CA HIS A 70 -32.36 21.62 -2.12
C HIS A 70 -32.88 20.29 -1.55
N THR A 71 -32.10 19.62 -0.70
CA THR A 71 -32.52 18.33 -0.15
C THR A 71 -33.52 18.47 1.00
N ASP A 72 -34.48 17.54 1.02
CA ASP A 72 -35.53 17.45 2.05
C ASP A 72 -34.96 16.94 3.39
N ASP A 73 -35.85 16.74 4.36
CA ASP A 73 -35.53 16.27 5.71
C ASP A 73 -34.77 14.93 5.73
N ALA A 74 -33.52 14.98 6.22
CA ALA A 74 -32.63 13.84 6.39
C ALA A 74 -33.17 12.73 7.29
N SER A 75 -34.22 12.97 8.09
CA SER A 75 -34.85 11.97 8.94
C SER A 75 -35.44 10.78 8.17
N THR A 76 -35.70 10.95 6.87
CA THR A 76 -36.30 9.93 5.99
C THR A 76 -35.27 9.17 5.15
N TRP A 77 -34.00 9.57 5.22
CA TRP A 77 -32.96 9.00 4.37
C TRP A 77 -32.59 7.59 4.80
N SER A 78 -32.35 6.73 3.81
CA SER A 78 -31.69 5.45 4.02
C SER A 78 -30.29 5.63 4.60
N THR A 79 -29.74 4.56 5.15
CA THR A 79 -28.36 4.54 5.67
C THR A 79 -27.33 4.91 4.60
N GLN A 80 -27.59 4.57 3.34
CA GLN A 80 -26.71 4.90 2.23
C GLN A 80 -26.75 6.38 1.87
N GLU A 81 -27.96 6.94 1.74
CA GLU A 81 -28.16 8.35 1.42
C GLU A 81 -27.55 9.23 2.50
N LEU A 82 -27.75 8.85 3.78
CA LEU A 82 -27.12 9.51 4.92
C LEU A 82 -25.58 9.46 4.82
N ALA A 83 -24.99 8.29 4.57
CA ALA A 83 -23.54 8.17 4.46
C ALA A 83 -22.97 8.99 3.30
N ALA A 84 -23.63 8.98 2.14
CA ALA A 84 -23.22 9.74 0.97
C ALA A 84 -23.34 11.25 1.19
N ALA A 85 -24.42 11.72 1.82
CA ALA A 85 -24.59 13.13 2.17
C ALA A 85 -23.54 13.59 3.18
N VAL A 86 -23.33 12.84 4.26
CA VAL A 86 -22.33 13.14 5.30
C VAL A 86 -20.93 13.21 4.69
N TRP A 87 -20.57 12.26 3.83
CA TRP A 87 -19.31 12.33 3.09
C TRP A 87 -19.26 13.62 2.26
N SER A 88 -20.31 13.91 1.48
CA SER A 88 -20.34 15.05 0.56
C SER A 88 -20.20 16.40 1.27
N VAL A 89 -20.94 16.63 2.36
CA VAL A 89 -20.86 17.91 3.13
C VAL A 89 -19.49 18.15 3.77
N SER A 90 -18.68 17.12 3.92
CA SER A 90 -17.29 17.29 4.38
C SER A 90 -16.32 17.73 3.28
N ARG A 91 -16.78 17.85 2.02
CA ARG A 91 -15.99 18.30 0.86
C ARG A 91 -16.59 19.55 0.23
N VAL A 92 -17.89 19.77 0.38
CA VAL A 92 -18.58 20.96 -0.09
C VAL A 92 -19.31 21.63 1.07
N HIS A 93 -19.23 22.95 1.14
CA HIS A 93 -19.91 23.70 2.19
C HIS A 93 -21.38 23.93 1.82
N VAL A 94 -22.29 23.46 2.67
CA VAL A 94 -23.73 23.73 2.59
C VAL A 94 -24.17 24.19 3.98
N GLU A 95 -24.68 25.42 4.07
CA GLU A 95 -24.98 26.07 5.34
C GLU A 95 -26.05 25.28 6.13
N GLY A 96 -25.78 24.99 7.40
CA GLY A 96 -26.70 24.32 8.33
C GLY A 96 -26.91 22.82 8.12
N LEU A 97 -26.53 22.26 6.96
CA LEU A 97 -26.78 20.85 6.65
C LEU A 97 -25.95 19.91 7.54
N ALA A 98 -24.71 20.29 7.91
CA ALA A 98 -23.88 19.46 8.79
C ALA A 98 -24.50 19.29 10.19
N GLU A 99 -25.11 20.34 10.75
CA GLU A 99 -25.81 20.33 12.02
C GLU A 99 -27.07 19.46 11.98
N GLN A 100 -27.85 19.56 10.90
CA GLN A 100 -29.02 18.70 10.70
C GLN A 100 -28.63 17.22 10.61
N LEU A 101 -27.58 16.89 9.84
CA LEU A 101 -27.10 15.52 9.69
C LEU A 101 -26.52 14.97 11.00
N MET A 102 -25.87 15.81 11.81
CA MET A 102 -25.34 15.39 13.10
C MET A 102 -26.44 14.87 14.02
N GLY A 103 -27.59 15.53 14.09
CA GLY A 103 -28.73 15.05 14.89
C GLY A 103 -29.21 13.66 14.46
N THR A 104 -29.20 13.39 13.16
CA THR A 104 -29.54 12.06 12.62
C THR A 104 -28.47 11.03 12.97
N VAL A 105 -27.19 11.36 12.77
CA VAL A 105 -26.05 10.47 13.06
C VAL A 105 -25.94 10.14 14.56
N ASP A 106 -26.20 11.11 15.44
CA ASP A 106 -26.16 10.88 16.90
C ASP A 106 -27.30 9.99 17.40
N SER A 107 -28.40 9.90 16.66
CA SER A 107 -29.48 8.96 16.96
C SER A 107 -29.14 7.50 16.60
N LEU A 108 -28.10 7.28 15.79
CA LEU A 108 -27.66 5.95 15.40
C LEU A 108 -27.03 5.22 16.60
N ARG A 109 -27.60 4.07 16.95
CA ARG A 109 -27.11 3.22 18.04
C ARG A 109 -26.07 2.18 17.61
N ALA A 110 -25.93 1.97 16.30
CA ALA A 110 -25.01 0.98 15.76
C ALA A 110 -23.60 1.57 15.67
N ASP A 111 -22.57 0.75 15.89
CA ASP A 111 -21.18 1.17 15.66
C ASP A 111 -20.83 1.19 14.16
N PHE A 112 -21.65 0.53 13.34
CA PHE A 112 -21.42 0.31 11.92
C PHE A 112 -22.74 0.37 11.16
N LEU A 113 -22.78 1.12 10.07
CA LEU A 113 -23.93 1.13 9.16
C LEU A 113 -23.88 -0.04 8.21
N CYS A 114 -25.02 -0.69 8.01
CA CYS A 114 -25.17 -1.79 7.07
C CYS A 114 -26.33 -1.52 6.11
N ILE A 115 -26.23 -2.10 4.91
CA ILE A 115 -27.33 -2.18 3.94
C ILE A 115 -27.48 -3.64 3.55
N ASP A 116 -28.65 -4.22 3.79
CA ASP A 116 -28.93 -5.64 3.52
C ASP A 116 -27.88 -6.60 4.11
N GLY A 117 -27.34 -6.27 5.30
CA GLY A 117 -26.28 -7.02 5.96
C GLY A 117 -24.86 -6.72 5.48
N THR A 118 -24.72 -5.97 4.38
CA THR A 118 -23.42 -5.54 3.84
C THR A 118 -22.89 -4.36 4.64
N PRO A 119 -21.65 -4.41 5.16
CA PRO A 119 -21.04 -3.29 5.88
C PRO A 119 -20.82 -2.11 4.93
N LEU A 120 -21.33 -0.93 5.32
CA LEU A 120 -21.17 0.32 4.58
C LEU A 120 -20.12 1.25 5.20
N THR A 121 -20.18 1.58 6.49
CA THR A 121 -19.17 2.44 7.10
C THR A 121 -19.28 2.45 8.63
N PRO A 122 -18.18 2.59 9.39
CA PRO A 122 -18.25 2.88 10.82
C PRO A 122 -19.01 4.19 11.08
N VAL A 123 -19.89 4.22 12.09
CA VAL A 123 -20.63 5.46 12.44
C VAL A 123 -19.67 6.58 12.87
N GLU A 124 -18.54 6.21 13.47
CA GLU A 124 -17.46 7.15 13.80
C GLU A 124 -16.88 7.84 12.55
N SER A 125 -16.84 7.19 11.39
CA SER A 125 -16.42 7.85 10.15
C SER A 125 -17.38 8.98 9.77
N LEU A 126 -18.69 8.79 9.98
CA LEU A 126 -19.70 9.82 9.71
C LEU A 126 -19.52 11.03 10.63
N ARG A 127 -19.33 10.78 11.93
CA ARG A 127 -19.04 11.85 12.91
C ARG A 127 -17.76 12.60 12.54
N GLY A 128 -16.73 11.88 12.09
CA GLY A 128 -15.48 12.47 11.59
C GLY A 128 -15.70 13.40 10.40
N HIS A 129 -16.47 12.97 9.39
CA HIS A 129 -16.82 13.79 8.24
C HIS A 129 -17.60 15.05 8.64
N LEU A 130 -18.60 14.94 9.51
CA LEU A 130 -19.36 16.10 9.98
C LEU A 130 -18.50 17.07 10.81
N ALA A 131 -17.56 16.56 11.60
CA ALA A 131 -16.59 17.39 12.30
C ALA A 131 -15.67 18.15 11.32
N VAL A 132 -15.23 17.52 10.22
CA VAL A 132 -14.51 18.21 9.14
C VAL A 132 -15.36 19.31 8.52
N ALA A 133 -16.63 19.04 8.22
CA ALA A 133 -17.56 20.02 7.64
C ALA A 133 -17.72 21.27 8.53
N ARG A 134 -17.67 21.09 9.85
CA ARG A 134 -17.72 22.16 10.86
C ARG A 134 -16.37 22.83 11.13
N GLY A 135 -15.29 22.40 10.47
CA GLY A 135 -13.93 22.88 10.70
C GLY A 135 -13.28 22.40 12.00
N ASP A 136 -13.88 21.46 12.72
CA ASP A 136 -13.32 20.90 13.95
C ASP A 136 -12.42 19.68 13.64
N LEU A 137 -11.21 19.98 13.16
CA LEU A 137 -10.24 18.97 12.75
C LEU A 137 -9.77 18.07 13.90
N ARG A 138 -9.74 18.59 15.13
CA ARG A 138 -9.32 17.79 16.30
C ARG A 138 -10.34 16.70 16.59
N THR A 139 -11.61 17.06 16.62
CA THR A 139 -12.71 16.11 16.81
C THR A 139 -12.79 15.14 15.64
N ALA A 140 -12.59 15.62 14.40
CA ALA A 140 -12.54 14.77 13.22
C ALA A 140 -11.45 13.69 13.31
N ILE A 141 -10.22 14.06 13.68
CA ILE A 141 -9.10 13.14 13.83
C ILE A 141 -9.40 12.06 14.88
N ALA A 142 -10.01 12.44 16.02
CA ALA A 142 -10.39 11.49 17.06
C ALA A 142 -11.43 10.47 16.57
N HIS A 143 -12.47 10.95 15.89
CA HIS A 143 -13.51 10.10 15.30
C HIS A 143 -12.96 9.18 14.21
N PHE A 144 -12.13 9.67 13.29
CA PHE A 144 -11.51 8.80 12.29
C PHE A 144 -10.57 7.76 12.92
N GLY A 145 -9.85 8.11 14.00
CA GLY A 145 -9.06 7.14 14.77
C GLY A 145 -9.92 6.02 15.36
N ALA A 146 -11.07 6.35 15.94
CA ALA A 146 -12.04 5.37 16.43
C ALA A 146 -12.63 4.51 15.29
N ALA A 147 -12.93 5.14 14.15
CA ALA A 147 -13.43 4.45 12.97
C ALA A 147 -12.43 3.45 12.40
N VAL A 148 -11.12 3.73 12.44
CA VAL A 148 -10.07 2.78 12.05
C VAL A 148 -10.14 1.52 12.91
N ALA A 149 -10.24 1.66 14.23
CA ALA A 149 -10.31 0.51 15.14
C ALA A 149 -11.56 -0.34 14.88
N THR A 150 -12.73 0.30 14.74
CA THR A 150 -13.99 -0.39 14.43
C THR A 150 -13.95 -1.07 13.06
N GLY A 151 -13.40 -0.39 12.06
CA GLY A 151 -13.25 -0.90 10.69
C GLY A 151 -12.32 -2.12 10.64
N ASP A 152 -11.13 -2.03 11.23
CA ASP A 152 -10.16 -3.14 11.28
C ASP A 152 -10.74 -4.40 11.94
N ALA A 153 -11.57 -4.23 12.97
CA ALA A 153 -12.18 -5.33 13.69
C ALA A 153 -13.32 -6.01 12.92
N ARG A 154 -14.06 -5.26 12.09
CA ARG A 154 -15.32 -5.74 11.48
C ARG A 154 -15.27 -5.90 9.98
N ALA A 155 -14.70 -4.94 9.27
CA ALA A 155 -14.68 -4.87 7.81
C ALA A 155 -13.40 -4.13 7.37
N PRO A 156 -12.27 -4.84 7.19
CA PRO A 156 -10.95 -4.23 7.06
C PRO A 156 -10.80 -3.21 5.92
N LEU A 157 -11.57 -3.35 4.84
CA LEU A 157 -11.60 -2.35 3.76
C LEU A 157 -12.01 -0.97 4.29
N TRP A 158 -13.02 -0.91 5.16
CA TRP A 158 -13.48 0.31 5.79
C TRP A 158 -12.50 0.85 6.83
N GLY A 159 -11.75 -0.02 7.51
CA GLY A 159 -10.61 0.38 8.35
C GLY A 159 -9.52 1.07 7.52
N ALA A 160 -9.21 0.56 6.32
CA ALA A 160 -8.26 1.19 5.41
C ALA A 160 -8.78 2.53 4.85
N ARG A 161 -10.07 2.60 4.50
CA ARG A 161 -10.72 3.86 4.09
C ARG A 161 -10.71 4.92 5.20
N ALA A 162 -11.00 4.52 6.43
CA ALA A 162 -10.93 5.43 7.59
C ALA A 162 -9.52 5.98 7.82
N ARG A 163 -8.45 5.20 7.56
CA ARG A 163 -7.06 5.70 7.61
C ARG A 163 -6.77 6.74 6.54
N LEU A 164 -7.31 6.57 5.33
CA LEU A 164 -7.18 7.56 4.26
C LEU A 164 -7.86 8.88 4.67
N GLU A 165 -9.04 8.83 5.26
CA GLU A 165 -9.74 10.02 5.76
C GLU A 165 -9.07 10.66 6.98
N LEU A 166 -8.58 9.85 7.92
CA LEU A 166 -7.73 10.30 9.03
C LEU A 166 -6.53 11.08 8.51
N ALA A 167 -5.83 10.53 7.52
CA ALA A 167 -4.67 11.21 6.94
C ALA A 167 -5.03 12.52 6.26
N ARG A 168 -6.16 12.59 5.55
CA ARG A 168 -6.66 13.84 4.95
C ARG A 168 -6.91 14.89 6.03
N ALA A 169 -7.55 14.52 7.14
CA ALA A 169 -7.79 15.42 8.27
C ALA A 169 -6.47 15.89 8.92
N GLU A 170 -5.50 15.00 9.12
CA GLU A 170 -4.16 15.31 9.64
C GLU A 170 -3.39 16.27 8.71
N ILE A 171 -3.44 16.08 7.39
CA ILE A 171 -2.82 16.99 6.40
C ILE A 171 -3.44 18.39 6.52
N THR A 172 -4.77 18.49 6.58
CA THR A 172 -5.45 19.77 6.75
C THR A 172 -5.08 20.42 8.09
N ALA A 173 -5.03 19.64 9.18
CA ALA A 173 -4.61 20.14 10.49
C ALA A 173 -3.18 20.66 10.46
N ALA A 174 -2.27 19.98 9.73
CA ALA A 174 -0.91 20.45 9.53
C ALA A 174 -0.86 21.80 8.84
N HIS A 175 -1.69 22.02 7.82
CA HIS A 175 -1.77 23.29 7.10
C HIS A 175 -2.32 24.44 7.96
N CYS A 176 -3.13 24.15 8.98
CA CYS A 176 -3.68 25.12 9.91
C CYS A 176 -2.81 25.34 11.18
N SER A 177 -1.78 24.52 11.38
CA SER A 177 -0.98 24.50 12.62
C SER A 177 0.29 25.36 12.55
N THR A 178 0.91 25.60 13.70
CA THR A 178 2.29 26.10 13.78
C THR A 178 3.28 25.08 13.21
N ALA A 179 4.53 25.49 12.90
CA ALA A 179 5.53 24.61 12.30
C ALA A 179 5.79 23.30 13.09
N ALA A 180 5.84 23.38 14.43
CA ALA A 180 6.02 22.22 15.28
C ALA A 180 4.82 21.27 15.22
N GLY A 181 3.59 21.80 15.30
CA GLY A 181 2.36 21.01 15.17
C GLY A 181 2.23 20.39 13.78
N ALA A 182 2.56 21.14 12.73
CA ALA A 182 2.51 20.68 11.35
C ALA A 182 3.38 19.43 11.11
N THR A 183 4.58 19.39 11.70
CA THR A 183 5.48 18.23 11.58
C THR A 183 4.88 16.97 12.21
N ALA A 184 4.27 17.10 13.39
CA ALA A 184 3.62 15.97 14.07
C ALA A 184 2.44 15.43 13.25
N HIS A 185 1.58 16.32 12.76
CA HIS A 185 0.42 15.97 11.93
C HIS A 185 0.83 15.31 10.60
N LEU A 186 1.82 15.84 9.88
CA LEU A 186 2.33 15.23 8.65
C LEU A 186 2.95 13.84 8.89
N GLY A 187 3.63 13.66 10.03
CA GLY A 187 4.15 12.35 10.44
C GLY A 187 3.04 11.33 10.70
N ALA A 188 1.95 11.75 11.36
CA ALA A 188 0.77 10.92 11.57
C ALA A 188 0.06 10.57 10.25
N ALA A 189 -0.17 11.57 9.38
CA ALA A 189 -0.76 11.39 8.06
C ALA A 189 0.02 10.37 7.22
N ARG A 190 1.35 10.49 7.15
CA ARG A 190 2.20 9.57 6.38
C ARG A 190 2.07 8.12 6.87
N ARG A 191 2.07 7.89 8.19
CA ARG A 191 1.89 6.53 8.74
C ARG A 191 0.53 5.94 8.37
N ALA A 192 -0.54 6.72 8.53
CA ALA A 192 -1.89 6.28 8.17
C ALA A 192 -2.00 5.94 6.67
N LEU A 193 -1.44 6.78 5.80
CA LEU A 193 -1.45 6.56 4.35
C LEU A 193 -0.64 5.33 3.91
N VAL A 194 0.57 5.13 4.45
CA VAL A 194 1.37 3.93 4.14
C VAL A 194 0.60 2.66 4.50
N SER A 195 -0.09 2.66 5.64
CA SER A 195 -0.94 1.55 6.06
C SER A 195 -2.13 1.35 5.13
N ALA A 196 -2.88 2.40 4.80
CA ALA A 196 -4.04 2.34 3.89
C ALA A 196 -3.64 1.85 2.49
N ARG A 197 -2.58 2.46 1.93
CA ARG A 197 -2.00 2.11 0.64
C ARG A 197 -1.60 0.63 0.56
N THR A 198 -0.96 0.11 1.60
CA THR A 198 -0.55 -1.30 1.67
C THR A 198 -1.76 -2.22 1.62
N PHE A 199 -2.85 -1.87 2.32
CA PHE A 199 -4.09 -2.62 2.27
C PHE A 199 -4.72 -2.59 0.88
N PHE A 200 -4.92 -1.41 0.29
CA PHE A 200 -5.53 -1.29 -1.05
C PHE A 200 -4.73 -2.02 -2.12
N ALA A 201 -3.40 -1.93 -2.08
CA ALA A 201 -2.54 -2.68 -3.00
C ALA A 201 -2.67 -4.21 -2.82
N ALA A 202 -2.83 -4.69 -1.59
CA ALA A 202 -3.02 -6.11 -1.31
C ALA A 202 -4.42 -6.62 -1.72
N GLY A 203 -5.44 -5.79 -1.54
CA GLY A 203 -6.84 -6.07 -1.90
C GLY A 203 -7.17 -5.84 -3.38
N GLY A 204 -6.25 -5.28 -4.17
CA GLY A 204 -6.51 -4.97 -5.58
C GLY A 204 -7.41 -3.74 -5.80
N SER A 205 -7.59 -2.91 -4.78
CA SER A 205 -8.43 -1.70 -4.83
C SER A 205 -7.70 -0.55 -5.52
N LEU A 206 -7.59 -0.59 -6.85
CA LEU A 206 -6.68 0.28 -7.62
C LEU A 206 -7.07 1.77 -7.54
N HIS A 207 -8.37 2.08 -7.56
CA HIS A 207 -8.82 3.45 -7.40
C HIS A 207 -8.40 4.05 -6.04
N LEU A 208 -8.70 3.33 -4.95
CA LEU A 208 -8.35 3.76 -3.58
C LEU A 208 -6.83 3.80 -3.35
N LEU A 209 -6.08 2.92 -4.00
CA LEU A 209 -4.62 2.98 -4.04
C LEU A 209 -4.15 4.31 -4.66
N GLY A 210 -4.72 4.69 -5.80
CA GLY A 210 -4.45 5.98 -6.45
C GLY A 210 -4.83 7.18 -5.57
N GLU A 211 -5.94 7.11 -4.82
CA GLU A 211 -6.30 8.14 -3.85
C GLU A 211 -5.26 8.29 -2.74
N ALA A 212 -4.78 7.17 -2.19
CA ALA A 212 -3.76 7.18 -1.14
C ALA A 212 -2.41 7.72 -1.64
N ASP A 213 -2.03 7.38 -2.88
CA ASP A 213 -0.81 7.89 -3.51
C ASP A 213 -0.87 9.40 -3.73
N ARG A 214 -2.00 9.95 -4.21
CA ARG A 214 -2.19 11.40 -4.33
C ARG A 214 -2.09 12.10 -2.97
N ALA A 215 -2.66 11.54 -1.92
CA ALA A 215 -2.56 12.09 -0.57
C ALA A 215 -1.12 12.03 -0.02
N LEU A 216 -0.35 10.97 -0.32
CA LEU A 216 1.07 10.89 0.05
C LEU A 216 1.92 11.94 -0.65
N GLN A 217 1.65 12.20 -1.93
CA GLN A 217 2.30 13.27 -2.68
C GLN A 217 2.00 14.64 -2.06
N ALA A 218 0.76 14.88 -1.64
CA ALA A 218 0.39 16.12 -0.93
C ALA A 218 1.18 16.30 0.38
N CYS A 219 1.48 15.23 1.13
CA CYS A 219 2.36 15.31 2.30
C CYS A 219 3.81 15.71 1.98
N ALA A 220 4.28 15.42 0.76
CA ALA A 220 5.64 15.76 0.32
C ALA A 220 5.75 17.17 -0.28
N GLY A 221 4.62 17.71 -0.77
CA GLY A 221 4.54 18.88 -1.67
C GLY A 221 4.72 20.27 -1.06
N ARG A 222 5.34 20.43 0.12
CA ARG A 222 5.81 21.75 0.56
C ARG A 222 7.33 21.77 0.71
N PRO A 223 8.08 22.07 -0.35
CA PRO A 223 9.32 22.81 -0.13
C PRO A 223 8.93 24.14 0.51
N HIS A 224 9.59 24.51 1.61
CA HIS A 224 9.59 25.87 2.12
C HIS A 224 10.15 26.81 1.03
N GLU A 225 9.34 27.21 0.06
CA GLU A 225 9.63 28.35 -0.81
C GLU A 225 9.55 29.61 0.08
N GLY A 226 10.67 29.98 0.69
CA GLY A 226 10.78 31.29 1.35
C GLY A 226 11.79 31.40 2.48
N THR A 227 12.26 30.31 3.07
CA THR A 227 13.31 30.42 4.10
C THR A 227 14.67 30.39 3.43
N ARG A 228 15.10 31.56 2.91
CA ARG A 228 16.51 31.80 2.60
C ARG A 228 17.34 31.37 3.82
N PRO A 229 18.34 30.49 3.65
CA PRO A 229 19.21 30.14 4.77
C PRO A 229 19.87 31.44 5.27
N PRO A 230 19.91 31.69 6.60
CA PRO A 230 20.72 32.77 7.12
C PRO A 230 22.16 32.49 6.72
N THR A 231 22.70 33.32 5.83
CA THR A 231 24.13 33.38 5.58
C THR A 231 24.77 33.99 6.82
N ASP A 232 25.25 33.16 7.73
CA ASP A 232 26.25 33.59 8.71
C ASP A 232 27.39 32.59 8.77
N SER A 233 28.52 33.07 8.24
CA SER A 233 29.86 32.97 8.81
C SER A 233 29.87 32.52 10.27
N THR A 234 30.69 31.52 10.62
CA THR A 234 31.83 31.66 11.55
C THR A 234 32.54 30.31 11.74
N SER A 235 33.87 30.37 11.71
CA SER A 235 34.85 29.33 12.01
C SER A 235 34.75 28.73 13.43
N GLY A 236 35.05 27.44 13.58
CA GLY A 236 35.25 26.83 14.91
C GLY A 236 35.84 25.42 14.88
N ARG A 237 37.17 25.37 15.06
CA ARG A 237 38.12 24.31 15.49
C ARG A 237 37.61 22.89 15.90
N PRO A 238 38.38 21.82 15.57
CA PRO A 238 38.15 20.47 16.06
C PRO A 238 38.73 20.25 17.47
N THR A 239 38.08 19.42 18.29
CA THR A 239 38.65 18.86 19.51
C THR A 239 38.62 17.33 19.45
N ASP A 240 39.81 16.77 19.62
CA ASP A 240 40.08 15.35 19.83
C ASP A 240 39.51 14.90 21.18
N HIS A 241 38.73 13.82 21.17
CA HIS A 241 38.48 13.01 22.36
C HIS A 241 38.65 11.53 22.01
N THR A 242 39.90 11.07 22.13
CA THR A 242 40.27 9.66 22.25
C THR A 242 40.11 9.25 23.72
N GLY A 243 39.08 8.45 24.01
CA GLY A 243 38.88 7.81 25.31
C GLY A 243 38.58 6.34 25.10
N GLY A 244 39.56 5.48 25.37
CA GLY A 244 39.46 4.03 25.22
C GLY A 244 38.76 3.36 26.40
N ASP A 245 38.12 2.23 26.11
CA ASP A 245 37.76 1.21 27.12
C ASP A 245 38.00 -0.19 26.51
N PRO A 246 39.02 -0.95 26.95
CA PRO A 246 39.32 -2.28 26.44
C PRO A 246 38.65 -3.34 27.34
N ARG A 247 37.37 -3.58 27.11
CA ARG A 247 36.75 -4.84 27.55
C ARG A 247 36.77 -5.80 26.38
N GLY A 248 37.81 -6.64 26.34
CA GLY A 248 38.01 -7.72 25.38
C GLY A 248 36.91 -8.77 25.46
N GLY A 249 35.71 -8.45 24.98
CA GLY A 249 34.77 -9.46 24.49
C GLY A 249 35.36 -10.05 23.22
N ALA A 250 35.48 -11.38 23.18
CA ALA A 250 35.89 -12.08 21.96
C ALA A 250 35.08 -11.53 20.79
N ALA A 251 35.76 -11.06 19.73
CA ALA A 251 35.10 -10.53 18.55
C ALA A 251 34.02 -11.55 18.11
N PRO A 252 32.76 -11.13 17.95
CA PRO A 252 31.69 -12.05 17.59
C PRO A 252 32.11 -12.79 16.32
N GLN A 253 32.06 -14.13 16.36
CA GLN A 253 32.36 -14.93 15.18
C GLN A 253 31.42 -14.47 14.06
N PRO A 254 31.95 -14.19 12.85
CA PRO A 254 31.13 -13.77 11.72
C PRO A 254 30.08 -14.85 11.45
N ALA A 255 28.81 -14.46 11.39
CA ALA A 255 27.74 -15.37 11.05
C ALA A 255 27.88 -15.83 9.60
N SER A 256 27.88 -17.13 9.35
CA SER A 256 27.85 -17.69 8.01
C SER A 256 26.47 -18.21 7.66
N GLY A 257 26.02 -17.97 6.44
CA GLY A 257 24.85 -18.59 5.84
C GLY A 257 25.22 -19.48 4.67
N HIS A 258 24.42 -20.50 4.40
CA HIS A 258 24.53 -21.28 3.18
C HIS A 258 23.15 -21.56 2.59
N LEU A 259 23.07 -21.55 1.27
CA LEU A 259 21.85 -21.78 0.51
C LEU A 259 22.25 -22.56 -0.75
N LEU A 260 22.34 -23.88 -0.61
CA LEU A 260 22.85 -24.78 -1.64
C LEU A 260 21.70 -25.47 -2.35
N HIS A 261 21.68 -25.41 -3.69
CA HIS A 261 20.66 -26.09 -4.47
C HIS A 261 21.09 -27.53 -4.80
N THR A 262 20.27 -28.49 -4.44
CA THR A 262 20.45 -29.91 -4.76
C THR A 262 19.53 -30.29 -5.92
N SER A 263 20.14 -30.46 -7.10
CA SER A 263 19.43 -31.00 -8.26
C SER A 263 18.99 -32.43 -7.94
N GLY A 264 17.68 -32.68 -7.95
CA GLY A 264 17.14 -34.02 -7.76
C GLY A 264 17.77 -35.01 -8.75
N GLY A 265 18.16 -36.19 -8.26
CA GLY A 265 18.62 -37.27 -9.12
C GLY A 265 17.52 -37.68 -10.11
N ALA A 266 17.87 -38.45 -11.15
CA ALA A 266 17.00 -38.80 -12.30
C ALA A 266 15.65 -39.51 -11.97
N GLY A 267 15.25 -39.62 -10.70
CA GLY A 267 13.98 -40.19 -10.26
C GLY A 267 13.23 -39.41 -9.17
N THR A 268 13.79 -38.34 -8.58
CA THR A 268 13.09 -37.51 -7.60
C THR A 268 12.56 -36.25 -8.27
N ALA A 269 11.24 -36.18 -8.44
CA ALA A 269 10.55 -35.18 -9.27
C ALA A 269 10.66 -33.72 -8.77
N ARG A 270 11.35 -33.44 -7.66
CA ARG A 270 11.53 -32.07 -7.14
C ARG A 270 12.97 -31.92 -6.64
N GLY A 271 13.62 -30.83 -7.06
CA GLY A 271 14.85 -30.40 -6.42
C GLY A 271 14.61 -30.01 -4.98
N SER A 272 15.69 -29.82 -4.24
CA SER A 272 15.66 -29.32 -2.87
C SER A 272 16.72 -28.25 -2.67
N TRP A 273 16.65 -27.54 -1.54
CA TRP A 273 17.67 -26.62 -1.08
C TRP A 273 18.13 -27.03 0.30
N VAL A 274 19.43 -26.95 0.54
CA VAL A 274 19.99 -27.05 1.88
C VAL A 274 20.26 -25.64 2.37
N VAL A 275 19.54 -25.23 3.42
CA VAL A 275 19.59 -23.87 3.96
C VAL A 275 20.11 -23.88 5.38
N GLY A 276 20.95 -22.92 5.74
CA GLY A 276 21.37 -22.74 7.12
C GLY A 276 21.98 -21.37 7.39
N PHE A 277 21.95 -20.97 8.65
CA PHE A 277 22.40 -19.66 9.08
C PHE A 277 22.89 -19.64 10.53
N GLY A 278 24.08 -19.05 10.75
CA GLY A 278 24.68 -18.94 12.07
C GLY A 278 25.06 -20.30 12.65
N ILE A 279 24.66 -20.56 13.90
CA ILE A 279 24.91 -21.82 14.61
C ILE A 279 23.82 -22.87 14.40
N GLN A 280 22.72 -22.52 13.71
CA GLN A 280 21.62 -23.45 13.48
C GLN A 280 22.03 -24.47 12.41
N PRO A 281 21.79 -25.78 12.62
CA PRO A 281 22.12 -26.80 11.63
C PRO A 281 21.32 -26.59 10.35
N SER A 282 21.93 -26.98 9.23
CA SER A 282 21.31 -26.95 7.91
C SER A 282 20.05 -27.79 7.86
N VAL A 283 19.03 -27.32 7.15
CA VAL A 283 17.81 -28.08 6.88
C VAL A 283 17.56 -28.16 5.38
N GLU A 284 17.00 -29.29 4.94
CA GLU A 284 16.58 -29.47 3.56
C GLU A 284 15.15 -28.93 3.39
N VAL A 285 14.95 -28.04 2.43
CA VAL A 285 13.65 -27.45 2.10
C VAL A 285 13.28 -27.75 0.64
N PRO A 286 11.97 -27.88 0.32
CA PRO A 286 11.53 -28.10 -1.06
C PRO A 286 11.95 -26.96 -2.00
N ASP A 287 12.25 -27.29 -3.26
CA ASP A 287 12.48 -26.28 -4.27
C ASP A 287 11.25 -25.39 -4.49
N ARG A 288 11.46 -24.08 -4.41
CA ARG A 288 10.43 -23.03 -4.51
C ARG A 288 11.00 -21.88 -5.32
N LEU A 289 10.17 -21.32 -6.22
CA LEU A 289 10.56 -20.21 -7.08
C LEU A 289 11.19 -19.03 -6.31
N GLY A 290 10.67 -18.71 -5.13
CA GLY A 290 11.21 -17.60 -4.36
C GLY A 290 12.56 -17.87 -3.69
N LEU A 291 12.98 -19.14 -3.52
CA LEU A 291 14.35 -19.45 -3.07
C LEU A 291 15.38 -19.10 -4.15
N HIS A 292 15.00 -19.08 -5.42
CA HIS A 292 15.87 -18.56 -6.49
C HIS A 292 16.01 -17.06 -6.42
N ALA A 293 14.91 -16.35 -6.17
CA ALA A 293 14.95 -14.90 -5.98
C ALA A 293 15.80 -14.53 -4.75
N VAL A 294 15.65 -15.26 -3.65
CA VAL A 294 16.51 -15.10 -2.46
C VAL A 294 17.96 -15.40 -2.81
N ALA A 295 18.26 -16.53 -3.46
CA ALA A 295 19.63 -16.86 -3.86
C ALA A 295 20.26 -15.79 -4.74
N GLU A 296 19.49 -15.17 -5.64
CA GLU A 296 19.99 -14.08 -6.47
C GLU A 296 20.34 -12.83 -5.65
N LEU A 297 19.51 -12.45 -4.69
CA LEU A 297 19.80 -11.34 -3.77
C LEU A 297 21.04 -11.65 -2.92
N LEU A 298 21.18 -12.88 -2.41
CA LEU A 298 22.32 -13.28 -1.58
C LEU A 298 23.65 -13.34 -2.35
N ARG A 299 23.62 -13.59 -3.68
CA ARG A 299 24.82 -13.54 -4.54
C ARG A 299 25.39 -12.13 -4.65
N ARG A 300 24.57 -11.11 -4.43
CA ARG A 300 24.92 -9.70 -4.64
C ARG A 300 24.54 -8.86 -3.41
N PRO A 301 25.16 -9.09 -2.23
CA PRO A 301 24.84 -8.32 -1.04
C PRO A 301 25.07 -6.82 -1.27
N GLY A 302 24.10 -5.99 -0.87
CA GLY A 302 24.07 -4.55 -1.08
C GLY A 302 23.57 -4.11 -2.45
N ALA A 303 23.42 -5.02 -3.43
CA ALA A 303 23.01 -4.65 -4.77
C ALA A 303 21.50 -4.40 -4.87
N ALA A 304 21.16 -3.30 -5.51
CA ALA A 304 19.82 -2.95 -5.95
C ALA A 304 19.44 -3.75 -7.23
N ILE A 305 18.59 -4.78 -7.11
CA ILE A 305 18.14 -5.59 -8.25
C ILE A 305 16.69 -5.23 -8.63
N PRO A 306 16.43 -4.73 -9.86
CA PRO A 306 15.08 -4.49 -10.34
C PRO A 306 14.18 -5.73 -10.26
N ALA A 307 12.94 -5.54 -9.79
CA ALA A 307 11.98 -6.63 -9.62
C ALA A 307 11.69 -7.36 -10.94
N VAL A 308 11.64 -6.64 -12.07
CA VAL A 308 11.45 -7.24 -13.39
C VAL A 308 12.57 -8.21 -13.77
N LEU A 309 13.82 -7.94 -13.36
CA LEU A 309 14.95 -8.85 -13.61
C LEU A 309 14.91 -10.08 -12.71
N LEU A 310 14.52 -9.92 -11.44
CA LEU A 310 14.31 -11.05 -10.55
C LEU A 310 13.20 -11.96 -11.06
N GLU A 311 12.08 -11.39 -11.52
CA GLU A 311 10.99 -12.15 -12.11
C GLU A 311 11.45 -12.93 -13.34
N HIS A 312 12.15 -12.26 -14.26
CA HIS A 312 12.69 -12.87 -15.47
C HIS A 312 13.60 -14.06 -15.16
N ARG A 313 14.54 -13.90 -14.22
CA ARG A 313 15.45 -14.98 -13.83
C ARG A 313 14.74 -16.15 -13.17
N VAL A 314 13.71 -15.89 -12.38
CA VAL A 314 12.87 -16.94 -11.79
C VAL A 314 12.09 -17.67 -12.88
N ALA A 315 11.63 -16.98 -13.92
CA ALA A 315 10.90 -17.56 -15.04
C ALA A 315 11.79 -18.39 -15.99
N GLN A 316 13.06 -18.01 -16.17
CA GLN A 316 14.03 -18.73 -17.00
C GLN A 316 14.47 -20.09 -16.43
N ARG A 317 14.01 -20.46 -15.22
CA ARG A 317 14.31 -21.78 -14.68
C ARG A 317 13.69 -22.87 -15.55
N PRO A 318 14.44 -23.93 -15.91
CA PRO A 318 13.92 -25.03 -16.71
C PRO A 318 12.70 -25.62 -16.02
N ALA A 319 11.55 -25.57 -16.70
CA ALA A 319 10.20 -25.83 -16.21
C ALA A 319 9.95 -27.29 -15.82
N ARG A 320 10.76 -27.85 -14.92
CA ARG A 320 10.62 -29.24 -14.45
C ARG A 320 9.58 -29.39 -13.33
N CYS A 321 9.10 -28.28 -12.76
CA CYS A 321 8.11 -28.26 -11.67
C CYS A 321 6.81 -27.48 -11.98
N ALA A 322 6.63 -26.95 -13.19
CA ALA A 322 5.43 -26.19 -13.53
C ALA A 322 4.28 -27.14 -13.92
N THR A 323 3.60 -27.72 -12.94
CA THR A 323 2.23 -28.19 -13.17
C THR A 323 1.34 -26.95 -13.35
N SER A 324 0.76 -26.82 -14.54
CA SER A 324 -0.32 -25.89 -14.93
C SER A 324 -0.01 -24.38 -14.97
N ARG A 325 0.71 -23.93 -16.00
CA ARG A 325 0.38 -22.65 -16.66
C ARG A 325 0.17 -22.93 -18.14
N GLY A 326 -0.98 -22.51 -18.66
CA GLY A 326 -1.27 -22.56 -20.09
C GLY A 326 -0.29 -21.68 -20.88
N PRO A 327 -0.15 -21.91 -22.19
CA PRO A 327 0.77 -21.16 -23.04
C PRO A 327 0.23 -19.74 -23.22
N GLU A 328 0.66 -18.82 -22.35
CA GLU A 328 0.66 -17.40 -22.69
C GLU A 328 1.84 -17.17 -23.63
N ASP A 329 1.57 -16.61 -24.81
CA ASP A 329 2.57 -16.28 -25.82
C ASP A 329 3.59 -15.31 -25.21
N PRO A 330 4.87 -15.68 -25.06
CA PRO A 330 5.84 -14.79 -24.45
C PRO A 330 6.05 -13.58 -25.35
N ASP A 331 5.92 -12.39 -24.78
CA ASP A 331 6.30 -11.12 -25.39
C ASP A 331 7.81 -11.16 -25.76
N GLU A 332 8.12 -11.66 -26.95
CA GLU A 332 9.46 -11.85 -27.50
C GLU A 332 10.33 -10.57 -27.41
N PRO A 333 9.84 -9.35 -27.74
CA PRO A 333 10.66 -8.13 -27.62
C PRO A 333 11.07 -7.82 -26.18
N ARG A 334 10.22 -8.17 -25.20
CA ARG A 334 10.49 -7.92 -23.78
C ARG A 334 11.58 -8.87 -23.24
N THR A 335 11.58 -10.12 -23.71
CA THR A 335 12.56 -11.14 -23.31
C THR A 335 13.97 -10.73 -23.73
N VAL A 336 14.14 -10.29 -24.99
CA VAL A 336 15.45 -9.84 -25.52
C VAL A 336 15.98 -8.62 -24.74
N LEU A 337 15.09 -7.66 -24.42
CA LEU A 337 15.46 -6.50 -23.61
C LEU A 337 15.93 -6.89 -22.20
N LEU A 338 15.19 -7.79 -21.54
CA LEU A 338 15.52 -8.25 -20.19
C LEU A 338 16.80 -9.10 -20.14
N ASP A 339 17.09 -9.87 -21.19
CA ASP A 339 18.36 -10.59 -21.33
C ASP A 339 19.54 -9.63 -21.50
N GLY A 340 19.39 -8.61 -22.34
CA GLY A 340 20.39 -7.55 -22.50
C GLY A 340 20.66 -6.80 -21.19
N LEU A 341 19.61 -6.46 -20.44
CA LEU A 341 19.73 -5.84 -19.12
C LEU A 341 20.38 -6.77 -18.08
N SER A 342 19.98 -8.03 -18.04
CA SER A 342 20.55 -9.02 -17.12
C SER A 342 22.06 -9.21 -17.39
N ALA A 343 22.47 -9.18 -18.65
CA ALA A 343 23.88 -9.21 -19.05
C ALA A 343 24.62 -7.93 -18.60
N ALA A 344 24.05 -6.75 -18.87
CA ALA A 344 24.62 -5.46 -18.45
C ALA A 344 24.80 -5.38 -16.92
N PHE A 345 23.78 -5.79 -16.15
CA PHE A 345 23.83 -5.89 -14.69
C PHE A 345 24.81 -6.94 -14.17
N SER A 346 25.27 -7.87 -15.00
CA SER A 346 26.29 -8.84 -14.62
C SER A 346 27.70 -8.35 -14.93
N THR A 347 27.85 -7.39 -15.85
CA THR A 347 29.13 -6.75 -16.19
C THR A 347 29.45 -5.52 -15.34
N VAL A 348 28.42 -4.77 -14.93
CA VAL A 348 28.58 -3.57 -14.09
C VAL A 348 28.50 -4.02 -12.63
N GLY A 349 29.55 -3.74 -11.85
CA GLY A 349 29.60 -4.09 -10.43
C GLY A 349 28.41 -3.48 -9.64
N PRO A 350 28.10 -4.03 -8.45
CA PRO A 350 26.92 -3.64 -7.67
C PRO A 350 26.87 -2.15 -7.28
N ASP A 351 28.03 -1.48 -7.26
CA ASP A 351 28.17 -0.09 -6.82
C ASP A 351 28.09 0.95 -7.95
N SER A 352 27.97 0.53 -9.23
CA SER A 352 28.17 1.44 -10.38
C SER A 352 27.00 1.52 -11.36
N VAL A 353 25.86 0.92 -11.06
CA VAL A 353 24.64 1.12 -11.86
C VAL A 353 23.92 2.36 -11.36
N ASP A 354 24.26 3.50 -11.95
CA ASP A 354 23.42 4.69 -11.86
C ASP A 354 22.15 4.42 -12.68
N LEU A 355 21.09 3.99 -12.00
CA LEU A 355 19.77 3.76 -12.60
C LEU A 355 19.24 5.03 -13.27
N ASP A 356 19.63 6.21 -12.81
CA ASP A 356 19.23 7.50 -13.41
C ASP A 356 20.04 7.80 -14.69
N ALA A 357 21.21 7.20 -14.88
CA ALA A 357 21.99 7.32 -16.11
C ALA A 357 21.53 6.36 -17.23
N LEU A 358 20.84 5.27 -16.88
CA LEU A 358 20.31 4.29 -17.83
C LEU A 358 18.92 4.65 -18.37
N THR A 359 18.29 5.72 -17.91
CA THR A 359 16.93 6.11 -18.33
C THR A 359 16.90 6.75 -19.72
N THR A 360 17.01 5.92 -20.75
CA THR A 360 16.18 6.15 -21.93
C THR A 360 14.72 5.86 -21.53
N GLY A 361 13.77 6.70 -21.96
CA GLY A 361 12.39 6.70 -21.43
C GLY A 361 11.71 5.33 -21.36
N ASP A 362 11.93 4.50 -22.37
CA ASP A 362 11.33 3.17 -22.49
C ASP A 362 11.86 2.18 -21.43
N LEU A 363 13.14 2.31 -21.04
CA LEU A 363 13.73 1.43 -20.04
C LEU A 363 13.22 1.74 -18.63
N ALA A 364 13.01 3.02 -18.32
CA ALA A 364 12.48 3.44 -17.03
C ALA A 364 11.07 2.89 -16.80
N GLU A 365 10.25 2.80 -17.85
CA GLU A 365 8.90 2.24 -17.79
C GLU A 365 8.94 0.73 -17.50
N VAL A 366 9.79 -0.03 -18.20
CA VAL A 366 9.94 -1.48 -17.98
C VAL A 366 10.47 -1.80 -16.57
N LEU A 367 11.42 -1.02 -16.07
CA LEU A 367 11.95 -1.18 -14.71
C LEU A 367 10.93 -0.83 -13.62
N ARG A 368 9.93 0.01 -13.94
CA ARG A 368 8.85 0.41 -13.05
C ARG A 368 7.58 -0.43 -13.22
N ASP A 369 7.65 -1.61 -13.84
CA ASP A 369 6.50 -2.51 -13.95
C ASP A 369 5.95 -2.89 -12.56
N ASP A 370 4.79 -2.33 -12.23
CA ASP A 370 4.08 -2.56 -10.97
C ASP A 370 3.60 -4.00 -10.77
N ARG A 371 3.33 -4.72 -11.86
CA ARG A 371 2.95 -6.14 -11.82
C ARG A 371 4.14 -6.99 -11.44
N ALA A 372 5.31 -6.73 -12.04
CA ALA A 372 6.55 -7.42 -11.69
C ALA A 372 6.95 -7.14 -10.23
N ARG A 373 6.92 -5.86 -9.82
CA ARG A 373 7.11 -5.44 -8.43
C ARG A 373 6.22 -6.23 -7.47
N SER A 374 4.91 -6.26 -7.75
CA SER A 374 3.93 -6.89 -6.86
C SER A 374 4.12 -8.41 -6.78
N ARG A 375 4.36 -9.07 -7.92
CA ARG A 375 4.60 -10.51 -7.99
C ARG A 375 5.87 -10.92 -7.25
N VAL A 376 7.00 -10.24 -7.49
CA VAL A 376 8.28 -10.54 -6.82
C VAL A 376 8.21 -10.24 -5.32
N SER A 377 7.62 -9.10 -4.94
CA SER A 377 7.46 -8.77 -3.51
C SER A 377 6.60 -9.78 -2.78
N LYS A 378 5.54 -10.31 -3.41
CA LYS A 378 4.71 -11.38 -2.84
C LYS A 378 5.47 -12.71 -2.79
N LEU A 379 6.22 -13.04 -3.84
CA LEU A 379 7.03 -14.25 -3.93
C LEU A 379 8.10 -14.32 -2.81
N LEU A 380 8.86 -13.23 -2.63
CA LEU A 380 9.89 -13.11 -1.60
C LEU A 380 9.27 -13.22 -0.20
N ARG A 381 8.24 -12.43 0.10
CA ARG A 381 7.57 -12.46 1.42
C ARG A 381 6.99 -13.84 1.75
N ARG A 382 6.32 -14.49 0.80
CA ARG A 382 5.77 -15.85 1.00
C ARG A 382 6.89 -16.87 1.27
N THR A 383 8.01 -16.75 0.57
CA THR A 383 9.15 -17.66 0.73
C THR A 383 9.82 -17.48 2.08
N ILE A 384 10.10 -16.23 2.48
CA ILE A 384 10.66 -15.91 3.81
C ILE A 384 9.71 -16.36 4.92
N SER A 385 8.40 -16.16 4.76
CA SER A 385 7.40 -16.59 5.74
C SER A 385 7.39 -18.11 5.93
N SER A 386 7.44 -18.89 4.86
CA SER A 386 7.46 -20.36 5.01
C SER A 386 8.83 -20.89 5.44
N LEU A 387 9.94 -20.19 5.15
CA LEU A 387 11.22 -20.49 5.79
C LEU A 387 11.18 -20.35 7.31
N HIS A 388 10.22 -19.62 7.88
CA HIS A 388 10.07 -19.52 9.33
C HIS A 388 9.64 -20.85 9.96
N GLU A 389 8.93 -21.71 9.21
CA GLU A 389 8.52 -23.04 9.64
C GLU A 389 9.73 -24.00 9.64
N ASP A 390 10.60 -23.89 8.63
CA ASP A 390 11.72 -24.81 8.41
C ASP A 390 13.02 -24.35 9.13
N HIS A 391 13.30 -23.04 9.15
CA HIS A 391 14.53 -22.45 9.67
C HIS A 391 14.33 -21.00 10.19
N ARG A 392 13.72 -20.86 11.38
CA ARG A 392 13.34 -19.57 11.99
C ARG A 392 14.43 -18.48 11.95
N VAL A 393 15.67 -18.76 12.36
CA VAL A 393 16.72 -17.73 12.48
C VAL A 393 17.10 -17.14 11.11
N LEU A 394 17.06 -17.96 10.06
CA LEU A 394 17.28 -17.52 8.67
C LEU A 394 16.13 -16.63 8.20
N ALA A 395 14.89 -17.03 8.48
CA ALA A 395 13.71 -16.26 8.10
C ALA A 395 13.67 -14.89 8.79
N GLU A 396 13.99 -14.83 10.08
CA GLU A 396 14.11 -13.58 10.85
C GLU A 396 15.18 -12.67 10.24
N HIS A 397 16.36 -13.21 9.98
CA HIS A 397 17.45 -12.47 9.35
C HIS A 397 17.05 -11.93 7.97
N LEU A 398 16.54 -12.77 7.07
CA LEU A 398 16.10 -12.35 5.74
C LEU A 398 14.96 -11.33 5.81
N SER A 399 14.01 -11.49 6.72
CA SER A 399 12.91 -10.52 6.90
C SER A 399 13.41 -9.15 7.36
N ALA A 400 14.51 -9.08 8.10
CA ALA A 400 15.10 -7.83 8.59
C ALA A 400 16.02 -7.15 7.56
N THR A 401 16.58 -7.93 6.63
CA THR A 401 17.67 -7.47 5.75
C THR A 401 17.30 -7.44 4.26
N VAL A 402 16.20 -8.06 3.85
CA VAL A 402 15.69 -8.00 2.48
C VAL A 402 14.68 -6.87 2.35
N SER A 403 14.96 -5.91 1.47
CA SER A 403 14.02 -4.88 1.07
C SER A 403 13.35 -5.26 -0.26
N THR A 404 12.07 -4.90 -0.42
CA THR A 404 11.29 -5.19 -1.64
C THR A 404 10.62 -3.94 -2.19
N GLY A 405 10.54 -3.80 -3.51
CA GLY A 405 9.95 -2.66 -4.21
C GLY A 405 10.08 -2.82 -5.72
N HIS A 406 10.16 -1.72 -6.48
CA HIS A 406 10.60 -1.78 -7.89
C HIS A 406 12.04 -2.28 -8.01
N VAL A 407 12.80 -2.11 -6.93
CA VAL A 407 14.12 -2.66 -6.70
C VAL A 407 14.05 -3.48 -5.41
N CYS A 408 14.69 -4.64 -5.40
CA CYS A 408 14.86 -5.48 -4.23
C CYS A 408 16.35 -5.55 -3.89
N ALA A 409 16.70 -5.53 -2.61
CA ALA A 409 18.08 -5.63 -2.16
C ALA A 409 18.19 -6.51 -0.92
N TYR A 410 19.37 -7.05 -0.69
CA TYR A 410 19.73 -7.75 0.55
C TYR A 410 20.88 -7.00 1.22
N GLU A 411 20.64 -6.42 2.40
CA GLU A 411 21.59 -5.62 3.17
C GLU A 411 22.09 -6.44 4.38
N PRO A 412 23.19 -7.21 4.24
CA PRO A 412 23.70 -8.02 5.34
C PRO A 412 24.19 -7.15 6.50
N SER A 413 24.01 -7.63 7.73
CA SER A 413 24.79 -7.11 8.86
C SER A 413 26.29 -7.32 8.61
N PRO A 414 27.17 -6.42 9.11
CA PRO A 414 28.62 -6.57 8.94
C PRO A 414 29.12 -7.95 9.39
N GLY A 415 29.93 -8.58 8.55
CA GLY A 415 30.52 -9.89 8.83
C GLY A 415 29.70 -11.10 8.38
N VAL A 416 28.47 -10.92 7.90
CA VAL A 416 27.69 -12.04 7.32
C VAL A 416 28.28 -12.47 5.98
N ARG A 417 28.53 -13.78 5.80
CA ARG A 417 29.01 -14.36 4.54
C ARG A 417 28.11 -15.49 4.08
N TRP A 418 27.86 -15.57 2.77
CA TRP A 418 27.00 -16.61 2.17
C TRP A 418 27.79 -17.58 1.31
N PHE A 419 27.45 -18.87 1.40
CA PHE A 419 27.89 -19.93 0.51
C PHE A 419 26.70 -20.39 -0.34
N LEU A 420 26.77 -20.22 -1.65
CA LEU A 420 25.65 -20.39 -2.60
C LEU A 420 25.93 -21.44 -3.65
#